data_AF-A0A8H4UT77-F1
#
_entry.id   AF-A0A8H4UT77-F1
#
_cell.length_a   1.000
_cell.length_b   1.000
_cell.length_c   1.000
_cell.angle_alpha   90.00
_cell.angle_beta   90.00
_cell.angle_gamma   90.00
#
_symmetry.space_group_name_H-M   'P 1'
#
loop_
_entity.id
_entity.type
_entity.pdbx_description
1 polymer ?
#
loop_
_entity_poly.entity_id
_entity_poly.type
_entity_poly.pdbx_seq_one_letter_code
_entity_poly.pdbx_strand_id
1 'polypeptide(L)'
;SLADLSSSDWKRNRDVNIRRFLFQSQYDRSVSDEILAGWIKSLESDFEMLSVKYEHASFYSDMVTEWLSNFEEKGSMNTPLDGIDVEDDMKSDKSAFENVGRAAMHEQRTTWENLVFSPADVDSQSIETYLERLFTRTKLSQQALRDLREQVMAFGTQFRSEANDSFDVELLKNVSRSLLGSDLLSPEKVMILKEFLRNDEVAQEVADVLNLRFVALDRWNWSPEGVPVEMRRQLNGKYRVFMDEDLIDALLFHYIGLKWAVEFRNVFLQFFDSSAWKSNAKTIPKAWVDRRRYFTGQSTKAHSVDIIRREARI
;
A
#
# COMPACT_ATOMS: atom_id res chain seq x y z
N SER A 1 -16.74 -12.40 15.84
CA SER A 1 -16.64 -11.79 14.50
C SER A 1 -17.93 -11.87 13.66
N LEU A 2 -18.96 -12.68 13.96
CA LEU A 2 -20.26 -12.61 13.26
C LEU A 2 -21.19 -11.48 13.77
N ALA A 3 -20.96 -10.99 15.00
CA ALA A 3 -21.77 -9.94 15.60
C ALA A 3 -21.44 -8.53 15.08
N ASP A 4 -20.17 -8.24 14.75
CA ASP A 4 -19.75 -6.92 14.25
C ASP A 4 -20.09 -6.67 12.78
N LEU A 5 -20.04 -7.70 11.93
CA LEU A 5 -20.49 -7.61 10.53
C LEU A 5 -22.00 -7.39 10.43
N SER A 6 -22.79 -8.07 11.28
CA SER A 6 -24.21 -7.73 11.44
C SER A 6 -24.37 -6.28 11.89
N SER A 7 -23.37 -5.72 12.60
CA SER A 7 -23.43 -4.41 13.23
C SER A 7 -23.40 -3.25 12.23
N SER A 8 -22.47 -3.32 11.28
CA SER A 8 -22.28 -2.28 10.26
C SER A 8 -23.43 -2.26 9.24
N ASP A 9 -23.91 -3.43 8.82
CA ASP A 9 -25.03 -3.55 7.87
C ASP A 9 -26.37 -3.09 8.47
N TRP A 10 -26.62 -3.31 9.77
CA TRP A 10 -27.83 -2.79 10.41
C TRP A 10 -27.81 -1.27 10.52
N LYS A 11 -26.65 -0.67 10.83
CA LYS A 11 -26.50 0.79 10.90
C LYS A 11 -26.75 1.43 9.54
N ARG A 12 -26.14 0.89 8.49
CA ARG A 12 -26.31 1.38 7.13
C ARG A 12 -27.78 1.28 6.66
N ASN A 13 -28.43 0.16 6.92
CA ASN A 13 -29.84 -0.02 6.59
C ASN A 13 -30.75 0.91 7.42
N ARG A 14 -30.44 1.12 8.70
CA ARG A 14 -31.15 2.07 9.57
C ARG A 14 -31.05 3.49 9.03
N ASP A 15 -29.86 3.95 8.66
CA ASP A 15 -29.66 5.34 8.21
C ASP A 15 -30.35 5.60 6.86
N VAL A 16 -30.35 4.60 5.96
CA VAL A 16 -31.14 4.63 4.72
C VAL A 16 -32.64 4.70 5.01
N ASN A 17 -33.12 3.96 6.00
CA ASN A 17 -34.53 3.97 6.40
C ASN A 17 -34.92 5.31 7.04
N ILE A 18 -34.11 5.87 7.95
CA ILE A 18 -34.34 7.19 8.55
C ILE A 18 -34.45 8.25 7.46
N ARG A 19 -33.56 8.23 6.47
CA ARG A 19 -33.62 9.15 5.33
C ARG A 19 -34.91 8.99 4.52
N ARG A 20 -35.35 7.76 4.25
CA ARG A 20 -36.62 7.48 3.53
C ARG A 20 -37.83 7.96 4.32
N PHE A 21 -37.87 7.72 5.63
CA PHE A 21 -38.95 8.15 6.50
C PHE A 21 -39.00 9.67 6.67
N LEU A 22 -37.86 10.37 6.68
CA LEU A 22 -37.80 11.84 6.65
C LEU A 22 -38.37 12.45 5.37
N PHE A 23 -38.20 11.78 4.22
CA PHE A 23 -38.86 12.21 2.98
C PHE A 23 -40.35 11.88 2.98
N GLN A 24 -40.74 10.75 3.58
CA GLN A 24 -42.14 10.33 3.65
C GLN A 24 -42.96 11.17 4.65
N SER A 25 -42.36 11.63 5.76
CA SER A 25 -43.05 12.44 6.78
C SER A 25 -43.56 13.79 6.25
N GLN A 26 -43.01 14.28 5.13
CA GLN A 26 -43.53 15.47 4.45
C GLN A 26 -44.93 15.26 3.86
N TYR A 27 -45.32 14.01 3.60
CA TYR A 27 -46.59 13.64 2.97
C TYR A 27 -47.45 12.74 3.87
N ASP A 28 -46.88 12.16 4.92
CA ASP A 28 -47.51 11.18 5.79
C ASP A 28 -47.52 11.64 7.26
N ARG A 29 -48.73 11.87 7.80
CA ARG A 29 -48.96 12.34 9.18
C ARG A 29 -48.83 11.23 10.24
N SER A 30 -48.54 9.99 9.83
CA SER A 30 -48.32 8.88 10.76
C SER A 30 -46.94 8.90 11.42
N VAL A 31 -46.01 9.70 10.90
CA VAL A 31 -44.69 9.93 11.52
C VAL A 31 -44.85 11.02 12.58
N SER A 32 -44.82 10.64 13.86
CA SER A 32 -44.90 11.60 14.97
C SER A 32 -43.57 12.30 15.22
N ASP A 33 -43.65 13.52 15.77
CA ASP A 33 -42.47 14.31 16.15
C ASP A 33 -41.60 13.59 17.21
N GLU A 34 -42.20 12.73 18.03
CA GLU A 34 -41.49 11.90 19.01
C GLU A 34 -40.54 10.88 18.36
N ILE A 35 -40.95 10.29 17.23
CA ILE A 35 -40.13 9.34 16.48
C ILE A 35 -38.97 10.09 15.80
N LEU A 36 -39.23 11.27 15.23
CA LEU A 36 -38.20 12.13 14.66
C LEU A 36 -37.18 12.56 15.70
N ALA A 37 -37.63 12.98 16.89
CA ALA A 37 -36.75 13.33 18.01
C ALA A 37 -35.90 12.12 18.45
N GLY A 38 -36.47 10.91 18.46
CA GLY A 38 -35.73 9.68 18.73
C GLY A 38 -34.63 9.39 17.71
N TRP A 39 -34.90 9.58 16.42
CA TRP A 39 -33.88 9.40 15.36
C TRP A 39 -32.79 10.47 15.41
N ILE A 40 -33.15 11.73 15.65
CA ILE A 40 -32.19 12.83 15.84
C ILE A 40 -31.24 12.49 16.99
N LYS A 41 -31.79 12.11 18.16
CA LYS A 41 -30.99 11.75 19.33
C LYS A 41 -30.07 10.54 19.07
N SER A 42 -30.53 9.56 18.29
CA SER A 42 -29.70 8.42 17.91
C SER A 42 -28.55 8.84 17.00
N LEU A 43 -28.79 9.70 16.01
CA LEU A 43 -27.76 10.20 15.10
C LEU A 43 -26.76 11.11 15.83
N GLU A 44 -27.23 11.95 16.74
CA GLU A 44 -26.38 12.78 17.60
C GLU A 44 -25.45 11.92 18.46
N SER A 45 -25.97 10.85 19.06
CA SER A 45 -25.16 9.90 19.83
C SER A 45 -24.12 9.16 18.97
N ASP A 46 -24.49 8.78 17.74
CA ASP A 46 -23.53 8.16 16.81
C ASP A 46 -22.44 9.16 16.39
N PHE A 47 -22.80 10.44 16.21
CA PHE A 47 -21.86 11.52 15.87
C PHE A 47 -20.93 11.82 17.05
N GLU A 48 -21.45 11.84 18.27
CA GLU A 48 -20.67 12.01 19.50
C GLU A 48 -19.67 10.86 19.67
N MET A 49 -20.10 9.61 19.44
CA MET A 49 -19.20 8.46 19.44
C MET A 49 -18.10 8.57 18.38
N LEU A 50 -18.44 9.02 17.16
CA LEU A 50 -17.44 9.26 16.11
C LEU A 50 -16.48 10.39 16.48
N SER A 51 -16.98 11.47 17.08
CA SER A 51 -16.19 12.61 17.53
C SER A 51 -15.18 12.17 18.57
N VAL A 52 -15.62 11.41 19.59
CA VAL A 52 -14.74 10.88 20.64
C VAL A 52 -13.68 9.94 20.05
N LYS A 53 -14.04 9.10 19.08
CA LYS A 53 -13.07 8.24 18.38
C LYS A 53 -12.04 9.06 17.61
N TYR A 54 -12.49 10.13 16.93
CA TYR A 54 -11.59 11.02 16.20
C TYR A 54 -10.66 11.80 17.15
N GLU A 55 -11.19 12.29 18.27
CA GLU A 55 -10.41 12.96 19.32
C GLU A 55 -9.38 12.00 19.91
N HIS A 56 -9.74 10.76 20.20
CA HIS A 56 -8.79 9.73 20.62
C HIS A 56 -7.72 9.45 19.56
N ALA A 57 -8.12 9.26 18.31
CA ALA A 57 -7.18 9.02 17.21
C ALA A 57 -6.24 10.22 17.00
N SER A 58 -6.76 11.45 17.09
CA SER A 58 -5.96 12.68 17.04
C SER A 58 -5.00 12.75 18.22
N PHE A 59 -5.47 12.48 19.44
CA PHE A 59 -4.64 12.47 20.64
C PHE A 59 -3.52 11.43 20.55
N TYR A 60 -3.80 10.22 20.07
CA TYR A 60 -2.77 9.20 19.87
C TYR A 60 -1.81 9.58 18.75
N SER A 61 -2.29 10.19 17.67
CA SER A 61 -1.44 10.77 16.64
C SER A 61 -0.52 11.83 17.23
N ASP A 62 -1.06 12.77 17.99
CA ASP A 62 -0.33 13.86 18.64
C ASP A 62 0.70 13.31 19.64
N MET A 63 0.32 12.33 20.47
CA MET A 63 1.23 11.67 21.40
C MET A 63 2.34 10.91 20.67
N VAL A 64 2.03 10.24 19.56
CA VAL A 64 3.05 9.57 18.72
C VAL A 64 3.98 10.61 18.09
N THR A 65 3.45 11.74 17.63
CA THR A 65 4.27 12.84 17.09
C THR A 65 5.12 13.53 18.16
N GLU A 66 4.60 13.72 19.37
CA GLU A 66 5.33 14.30 20.51
C GLU A 66 6.40 13.33 21.02
N TRP A 67 6.09 12.04 21.04
CA TRP A 67 7.05 11.00 21.38
C TRP A 67 8.16 10.90 20.33
N LEU A 68 7.82 11.02 19.05
CA LEU A 68 8.79 11.14 17.94
C LEU A 68 9.69 12.37 18.11
N SER A 69 9.13 13.56 18.34
CA SER A 69 9.90 14.80 18.50
C SER A 69 10.78 14.78 19.75
N ASN A 70 10.29 14.21 20.86
CA ASN A 70 11.08 14.06 22.09
C ASN A 70 12.24 13.05 21.93
N PHE A 71 12.12 12.08 21.02
CA PHE A 71 13.21 11.18 20.67
C PHE A 71 14.24 11.83 19.75
N GLU A 72 13.82 12.68 18.80
CA GLU A 72 14.73 13.48 17.98
C GLU A 72 15.57 14.44 18.83
N GLU A 73 14.96 15.13 19.82
CA GLU A 73 15.68 16.02 20.74
C GLU A 73 16.65 15.26 21.66
N LYS A 74 16.27 14.07 22.14
CA LYS A 74 17.12 13.25 23.03
C LYS A 74 18.18 12.42 22.29
N GLY A 75 17.94 12.04 21.04
CA GLY A 75 18.92 11.38 20.17
C GLY A 75 20.08 12.30 19.78
N SER A 76 19.86 13.62 19.83
CA SER A 76 20.91 14.62 19.64
C SER A 76 21.74 14.92 20.92
N MET A 77 21.39 14.33 22.08
CA MET A 77 22.13 14.51 23.32
C MET A 77 22.79 13.19 23.75
N ASN A 78 24.06 13.06 23.36
CA ASN A 78 25.03 12.05 23.82
C ASN A 78 24.69 11.42 25.17
N THR A 79 24.31 10.15 25.17
CA THR A 79 24.47 9.27 26.33
C THR A 79 25.57 8.24 26.02
N PRO A 80 26.66 8.22 26.80
CA PRO A 80 27.75 7.27 26.59
C PRO A 80 27.26 5.88 27.01
N LEU A 81 27.25 4.94 26.06
CA LEU A 81 27.01 3.54 26.38
C LEU A 81 28.31 2.99 27.00
N ASP A 82 28.28 2.88 28.32
CA ASP A 82 29.36 2.37 29.16
C ASP A 82 29.48 0.85 28.99
N GLY A 83 30.71 0.36 28.81
CA GLY A 83 31.09 -1.03 29.00
C GLY A 83 31.07 -1.95 27.77
N ILE A 84 32.08 -1.83 26.91
CA ILE A 84 32.92 -2.94 26.42
C ILE A 84 34.28 -2.32 26.06
N ASP A 85 35.31 -2.72 26.82
CA ASP A 85 36.72 -2.43 26.55
C ASP A 85 37.11 -3.00 25.18
N VAL A 86 37.47 -2.11 24.26
CA VAL A 86 38.46 -2.41 23.22
C VAL A 86 39.43 -1.24 23.19
N GLU A 87 40.68 -1.55 23.51
CA GLU A 87 41.80 -0.64 23.66
C GLU A 87 42.09 0.17 22.38
N ASP A 88 42.25 1.47 22.61
CA ASP A 88 43.12 2.46 21.94
C ASP A 88 43.84 2.05 20.64
N ASP A 89 43.41 2.63 19.51
CA ASP A 89 44.27 3.44 18.61
C ASP A 89 43.40 4.13 17.53
N MET A 90 43.86 5.28 17.00
CA MET A 90 43.22 6.15 15.99
C MET A 90 42.20 7.20 16.47
N LYS A 91 42.69 8.20 17.20
CA LYS A 91 42.19 9.57 17.11
C LYS A 91 42.92 10.32 15.99
N SER A 92 42.51 10.11 14.73
CA SER A 92 42.80 11.02 13.61
C SER A 92 41.72 10.88 12.54
N ASP A 93 41.23 12.00 12.01
CA ASP A 93 40.40 12.13 10.78
C ASP A 93 38.90 11.74 10.76
N LYS A 94 38.16 11.87 11.87
CA LYS A 94 36.68 11.85 11.78
C LYS A 94 36.08 13.09 11.08
N SER A 95 36.73 14.26 11.17
CA SER A 95 36.20 15.50 10.58
C SER A 95 36.35 15.55 9.05
N ALA A 96 37.45 15.03 8.51
CA ALA A 96 37.70 15.02 7.07
C ALA A 96 36.79 14.03 6.33
N PHE A 97 36.54 12.85 6.90
CA PHE A 97 35.66 11.83 6.30
C PHE A 97 34.18 12.24 6.33
N GLU A 98 33.74 12.94 7.38
CA GLU A 98 32.38 13.47 7.48
C GLU A 98 32.14 14.65 6.51
N ASN A 99 33.16 15.47 6.25
CA ASN A 99 33.07 16.59 5.31
C ASN A 99 33.00 16.13 3.84
N VAL A 100 33.75 15.09 3.47
CA VAL A 100 33.66 14.45 2.14
C VAL A 100 32.31 13.74 1.96
N GLY A 101 31.80 13.11 3.02
CA GLY A 101 30.47 12.50 3.02
C GLY A 101 29.35 13.51 2.71
N ARG A 102 29.42 14.71 3.31
CA ARG A 102 28.46 15.80 3.06
C ARG A 102 28.57 16.36 1.64
N ALA A 103 29.77 16.60 1.13
CA ALA A 103 29.96 17.11 -0.24
C ALA A 103 29.41 16.14 -1.29
N ALA A 104 29.74 14.86 -1.20
CA ALA A 104 29.24 13.83 -2.11
C ALA A 104 27.71 13.63 -2.00
N MET A 105 27.14 13.77 -0.80
CA MET A 105 25.70 13.74 -0.57
C MET A 105 25.01 14.90 -1.29
N HIS A 106 25.53 16.13 -1.16
CA HIS A 106 24.97 17.30 -1.83
C HIS A 106 25.05 17.19 -3.36
N GLU A 107 26.16 16.71 -3.92
CA GLU A 107 26.28 16.49 -5.37
C GLU A 107 25.27 15.46 -5.90
N GLN A 108 25.11 14.34 -5.20
CA GLN A 108 24.12 13.31 -5.56
C GLN A 108 22.69 13.82 -5.41
N ARG A 109 22.42 14.63 -4.38
CA ARG A 109 21.14 15.30 -4.19
C ARG A 109 20.82 16.22 -5.34
N THR A 110 21.72 17.13 -5.69
CA THR A 110 21.51 18.06 -6.82
C THR A 110 21.29 17.31 -8.13
N THR A 111 22.04 16.22 -8.36
CA THR A 111 21.86 15.38 -9.56
C THR A 111 20.49 14.71 -9.57
N TRP A 112 20.05 14.17 -8.44
CA TRP A 112 18.74 13.56 -8.29
C TRP A 112 17.61 14.59 -8.46
N GLU A 113 17.72 15.75 -7.82
CA GLU A 113 16.75 16.85 -7.92
C GLU A 113 16.61 17.31 -9.37
N ASN A 114 17.73 17.48 -10.07
CA ASN A 114 17.71 17.83 -11.50
C ASN A 114 17.03 16.76 -12.36
N LEU A 115 17.22 15.47 -12.07
CA LEU A 115 16.57 14.40 -12.84
C LEU A 115 15.07 14.27 -12.56
N VAL A 116 14.65 14.46 -11.30
CA VAL A 116 13.26 14.26 -10.87
C VAL A 116 12.39 15.48 -11.14
N PHE A 117 12.91 16.68 -10.91
CA PHE A 117 12.15 17.92 -11.02
C PHE A 117 12.31 18.64 -12.36
N SER A 118 13.24 18.20 -13.22
CA SER A 118 13.25 18.68 -14.60
C SER A 118 12.09 18.06 -15.38
N PRO A 119 11.28 18.87 -16.08
CA PRO A 119 10.23 18.34 -16.93
C PRO A 119 10.85 17.46 -18.02
N ALA A 120 10.45 16.19 -18.05
CA ALA A 120 10.90 15.27 -19.09
C ALA A 120 10.23 15.65 -20.43
N ASP A 121 11.04 15.80 -21.48
CA ASP A 121 10.55 15.99 -22.85
C ASP A 121 10.05 14.66 -23.40
N VAL A 122 8.81 14.31 -23.04
CA VAL A 122 8.18 13.04 -23.40
C VAL A 122 7.00 13.31 -24.32
N ASP A 123 7.14 12.90 -25.58
CA ASP A 123 6.05 12.90 -26.55
C ASP A 123 5.04 11.79 -26.20
N SER A 124 4.08 12.17 -25.35
CA SER A 124 3.02 11.28 -24.87
C SER A 124 2.18 10.70 -26.03
N GLN A 125 1.93 11.48 -27.08
CA GLN A 125 1.13 11.04 -28.22
C GLN A 125 1.84 9.93 -29.01
N SER A 126 3.15 10.05 -29.20
CA SER A 126 3.93 9.00 -29.87
C SER A 126 3.88 7.68 -29.10
N ILE A 127 3.97 7.74 -27.77
CA ILE A 127 3.94 6.56 -26.89
C ILE A 127 2.56 5.91 -26.93
N GLU A 128 1.49 6.68 -26.77
CA GLU A 128 0.11 6.18 -26.85
C GLU A 128 -0.16 5.54 -28.21
N THR A 129 0.17 6.23 -29.30
CA THR A 129 0.00 5.69 -30.67
C THR A 129 0.78 4.40 -30.86
N TYR A 130 1.99 4.31 -30.31
CA TYR A 130 2.82 3.11 -30.37
C TYR A 130 2.18 1.95 -29.60
N LEU A 131 1.71 2.18 -28.37
CA LEU A 131 1.10 1.17 -27.50
C LEU A 131 -0.25 0.70 -28.05
N GLU A 132 -1.08 1.62 -28.55
CA GLU A 132 -2.31 1.27 -29.25
C GLU A 132 -2.01 0.39 -30.44
N ARG A 133 -1.09 0.81 -31.31
CA ARG A 133 -0.65 -0.01 -32.43
C ARG A 133 -0.09 -1.36 -31.98
N LEU A 134 0.48 -1.51 -30.79
CA LEU A 134 0.99 -2.80 -30.31
C LEU A 134 -0.16 -3.74 -29.89
N PHE A 135 -1.09 -3.24 -29.08
CA PHE A 135 -2.07 -4.06 -28.36
C PHE A 135 -3.48 -4.07 -28.96
N THR A 136 -3.82 -3.19 -29.91
CA THR A 136 -5.17 -3.11 -30.51
C THR A 136 -5.25 -3.60 -31.95
N ARG A 137 -4.22 -4.29 -32.46
CA ARG A 137 -4.15 -4.73 -33.87
C ARG A 137 -5.24 -5.70 -34.29
N THR A 138 -5.66 -6.60 -33.41
CA THR A 138 -6.64 -7.65 -33.73
C THR A 138 -7.84 -7.54 -32.82
N LYS A 139 -9.00 -8.04 -33.26
CA LYS A 139 -10.20 -8.08 -32.40
C LYS A 139 -9.93 -8.85 -31.10
N LEU A 140 -9.13 -9.92 -31.19
CA LEU A 140 -8.75 -10.73 -30.03
C LEU A 140 -7.79 -9.98 -29.08
N SER A 141 -6.86 -9.18 -29.60
CA SER A 141 -5.97 -8.39 -28.74
C SER A 141 -6.71 -7.25 -28.07
N GLN A 142 -7.66 -6.62 -28.78
CA GLN A 142 -8.57 -5.63 -28.21
C GLN A 142 -9.47 -6.23 -27.13
N GLN A 143 -9.96 -7.45 -27.33
CA GLN A 143 -10.78 -8.14 -26.33
C GLN A 143 -9.97 -8.45 -25.07
N ALA A 144 -8.78 -9.05 -25.20
CA ALA A 144 -7.92 -9.33 -24.06
C ALA A 144 -7.53 -8.06 -23.26
N LEU A 145 -7.38 -6.91 -23.95
CA LEU A 145 -7.14 -5.63 -23.27
C LEU A 145 -8.38 -5.11 -22.52
N ARG A 146 -9.59 -5.33 -23.06
CA ARG A 146 -10.84 -5.03 -22.35
C ARG A 146 -10.98 -5.91 -21.12
N ASP A 147 -10.79 -7.22 -21.28
CA ASP A 147 -10.88 -8.19 -20.19
C ASP A 147 -9.91 -7.82 -19.05
N LEU A 148 -8.67 -7.43 -19.38
CA LEU A 148 -7.69 -6.94 -18.40
C LEU A 148 -8.20 -5.71 -17.64
N ARG A 149 -8.75 -4.72 -18.36
CA ARG A 149 -9.27 -3.49 -17.74
C ARG A 149 -10.49 -3.78 -16.87
N GLU A 150 -11.38 -4.65 -17.33
CA GLU A 150 -12.55 -5.08 -16.58
C GLU A 150 -12.18 -5.81 -15.30
N GLN A 151 -11.18 -6.71 -15.34
CA GLN A 151 -10.67 -7.38 -14.14
C GLN A 151 -10.08 -6.39 -13.13
N VAL A 152 -9.23 -5.45 -13.59
CA VAL A 152 -8.65 -4.41 -12.73
C VAL A 152 -9.73 -3.53 -12.11
N MET A 153 -10.74 -3.12 -12.87
CA MET A 153 -11.87 -2.34 -12.35
C MET A 153 -12.70 -3.14 -11.35
N ALA A 154 -13.02 -4.40 -11.66
CA ALA A 154 -13.79 -5.27 -10.78
C ALA A 154 -13.07 -5.47 -9.44
N PHE A 155 -11.77 -5.79 -9.47
CA PHE A 155 -10.96 -5.89 -8.26
C PHE A 155 -10.95 -4.58 -7.48
N GLY A 156 -10.73 -3.43 -8.13
CA GLY A 156 -10.74 -2.13 -7.45
C GLY A 156 -12.07 -1.84 -6.75
N THR A 157 -13.20 -2.16 -7.40
CA THR A 157 -14.53 -1.98 -6.79
C THR A 157 -14.78 -2.92 -5.62
N GLN A 158 -14.36 -4.19 -5.74
CA GLN A 158 -14.47 -5.18 -4.67
C GLN A 158 -13.58 -4.79 -3.48
N PHE A 159 -12.31 -4.51 -3.74
CA PHE A 159 -11.32 -4.16 -2.72
C PHE A 159 -11.77 -2.94 -1.91
N ARG A 160 -12.38 -1.95 -2.56
CA ARG A 160 -12.98 -0.80 -1.88
C ARG A 160 -14.18 -1.17 -1.01
N SER A 161 -15.02 -2.11 -1.45
CA SER A 161 -16.18 -2.54 -0.66
C SER A 161 -15.79 -3.24 0.64
N GLU A 162 -14.60 -3.83 0.68
CA GLU A 162 -14.03 -4.53 1.84
C GLU A 162 -13.27 -3.60 2.80
N ALA A 163 -13.22 -2.28 2.53
CA ALA A 163 -12.36 -1.34 3.26
C ALA A 163 -12.74 -1.15 4.75
N ASN A 164 -14.00 -1.34 5.12
CA ASN A 164 -14.49 -1.10 6.50
C ASN A 164 -13.91 -2.10 7.52
N ASP A 165 -13.66 -3.34 7.10
CA ASP A 165 -13.24 -4.45 7.97
C ASP A 165 -11.96 -5.12 7.43
N SER A 166 -11.12 -4.35 6.75
CA SER A 166 -9.92 -4.88 6.10
C SER A 166 -8.83 -5.22 7.11
N PHE A 167 -8.62 -4.40 8.13
CA PHE A 167 -7.56 -4.56 9.11
C PHE A 167 -8.05 -5.21 10.40
N ASP A 168 -7.44 -6.33 10.75
CA ASP A 168 -7.46 -6.91 12.09
C ASP A 168 -6.02 -6.99 12.64
N VAL A 169 -5.86 -7.36 13.92
CA VAL A 169 -4.55 -7.43 14.59
C VAL A 169 -3.63 -8.45 13.90
N GLU A 170 -4.16 -9.54 13.38
CA GLU A 170 -3.36 -10.58 12.71
C GLU A 170 -2.81 -10.07 11.37
N LEU A 171 -3.67 -9.45 10.56
CA LEU A 171 -3.29 -8.83 9.31
C LEU A 171 -2.32 -7.69 9.54
N LEU A 172 -2.55 -6.84 10.54
CA LEU A 172 -1.62 -5.78 10.91
C LEU A 172 -0.25 -6.36 11.23
N LYS A 173 -0.17 -7.42 12.05
CA LYS A 173 1.10 -8.11 12.33
C LYS A 173 1.78 -8.63 11.06
N ASN A 174 1.02 -9.16 10.10
CA ASN A 174 1.56 -9.67 8.83
C ASN A 174 2.06 -8.53 7.93
N VAL A 175 1.27 -7.47 7.77
CA VAL A 175 1.63 -6.26 6.99
C VAL A 175 2.86 -5.59 7.59
N SER A 176 2.90 -5.41 8.91
CA SER A 176 4.04 -4.82 9.61
C SER A 176 5.30 -5.66 9.47
N ARG A 177 5.22 -7.00 9.58
CA ARG A 177 6.37 -7.87 9.31
C ARG A 177 6.88 -7.74 7.88
N SER A 178 5.97 -7.60 6.91
CA SER A 178 6.35 -7.39 5.51
C SER A 178 6.99 -6.01 5.29
N LEU A 179 6.49 -4.96 5.94
CA LEU A 179 7.03 -3.60 5.86
C LEU A 179 8.41 -3.49 6.51
N LEU A 180 8.62 -4.16 7.64
CA LEU A 180 9.94 -4.26 8.28
C LEU A 180 10.98 -4.94 7.38
N GLY A 181 10.54 -5.79 6.44
CA GLY A 181 11.42 -6.45 5.47
C GLY A 181 11.76 -5.62 4.23
N SER A 182 11.05 -4.51 3.96
CA SER A 182 11.27 -3.70 2.75
C SER A 182 12.33 -2.61 2.90
N ASP A 183 12.84 -2.39 4.12
CA ASP A 183 13.86 -1.37 4.44
C ASP A 183 13.46 0.06 4.04
N LEU A 184 12.15 0.35 4.02
CA LEU A 184 11.62 1.68 3.67
C LEU A 184 11.55 2.61 4.89
N LEU A 185 11.23 2.08 6.06
CA LEU A 185 11.06 2.86 7.29
C LEU A 185 12.39 3.33 7.87
N SER A 186 12.38 4.49 8.53
CA SER A 186 13.52 4.95 9.34
C SER A 186 13.74 4.01 10.54
N PRO A 187 14.95 3.94 11.12
CA PRO A 187 15.22 3.13 12.31
C PRO A 187 14.27 3.42 13.48
N GLU A 188 13.85 4.68 13.60
CA GLU A 188 12.89 5.15 14.61
C GLU A 188 11.50 4.58 14.38
N LYS A 189 10.97 4.72 13.15
CA LYS A 189 9.67 4.16 12.75
C LYS A 189 9.65 2.63 12.86
N VAL A 190 10.78 1.97 12.62
CA VAL A 190 10.95 0.53 12.87
C VAL A 190 10.78 0.18 14.35
N MET A 191 11.35 0.99 15.26
CA MET A 191 11.23 0.75 16.70
C MET A 191 9.78 0.93 17.17
N ILE A 192 9.12 2.00 16.73
CA ILE A 192 7.71 2.28 17.04
C ILE A 192 6.83 1.14 16.57
N LEU A 193 7.01 0.71 15.31
CA LEU A 193 6.21 -0.37 14.75
C LEU A 193 6.40 -1.66 15.56
N LYS A 194 7.61 -1.98 15.99
CA LYS A 194 7.86 -3.13 16.87
C LYS A 194 7.18 -3.00 18.23
N GLU A 195 7.13 -1.80 18.80
CA GLU A 195 6.47 -1.55 20.08
C GLU A 195 4.95 -1.69 19.97
N PHE A 196 4.35 -1.18 18.90
CA PHE A 196 2.92 -1.39 18.61
C PHE A 196 2.57 -2.87 18.50
N LEU A 197 3.44 -3.68 17.88
CA LEU A 197 3.23 -5.12 17.74
C LEU A 197 3.39 -5.90 19.06
N ARG A 198 3.94 -5.30 20.13
CA ARG A 198 4.08 -5.96 21.44
C ARG A 198 2.81 -5.90 22.27
N ASN A 199 1.98 -4.87 22.09
CA ASN A 199 0.74 -4.70 22.82
C ASN A 199 -0.47 -4.87 21.89
N ASP A 200 -1.22 -5.95 22.09
CA ASP A 200 -2.38 -6.28 21.26
C ASP A 200 -3.51 -5.23 21.36
N GLU A 201 -3.64 -4.52 22.48
CA GLU A 201 -4.61 -3.44 22.63
C GLU A 201 -4.23 -2.24 21.74
N VAL A 202 -2.95 -1.86 21.74
CA VAL A 202 -2.44 -0.77 20.88
C VAL A 202 -2.51 -1.17 19.40
N ALA A 203 -2.19 -2.43 19.08
CA ALA A 203 -2.32 -2.95 17.73
C ALA A 203 -3.79 -2.91 17.23
N GLN A 204 -4.75 -3.15 18.11
CA GLN A 204 -6.18 -3.03 17.77
C GLN A 204 -6.55 -1.58 17.46
N GLU A 205 -6.12 -0.61 18.27
CA GLU A 205 -6.37 0.81 18.00
C GLU A 205 -5.75 1.25 16.66
N VAL A 206 -4.53 0.81 16.36
CA VAL A 206 -3.87 1.09 15.07
C VAL A 206 -4.65 0.46 13.91
N ALA A 207 -5.16 -0.76 14.06
CA ALA A 207 -5.99 -1.40 13.06
C ALA A 207 -7.30 -0.62 12.83
N ASP A 208 -7.94 -0.14 13.89
CA ASP A 208 -9.16 0.67 13.82
C ASP A 208 -8.91 2.00 13.10
N VAL A 209 -7.79 2.67 13.39
CA VAL A 209 -7.36 3.89 12.68
C VAL A 209 -7.11 3.61 11.20
N LEU A 210 -6.44 2.49 10.87
CA LEU A 210 -6.19 2.10 9.48
C LEU A 210 -7.49 1.83 8.71
N ASN A 211 -8.46 1.16 9.33
CA ASN A 211 -9.78 0.96 8.74
C ASN A 211 -10.48 2.31 8.48
N LEU A 212 -10.47 3.23 9.45
CA LEU A 212 -11.04 4.56 9.28
C LEU A 212 -10.39 5.32 8.12
N ARG A 213 -9.05 5.30 8.05
CA ARG A 213 -8.28 5.93 6.96
C ARG A 213 -8.58 5.30 5.61
N PHE A 214 -8.71 3.98 5.55
CA PHE A 214 -8.97 3.27 4.30
C PHE A 214 -10.36 3.59 3.74
N VAL A 215 -11.36 3.71 4.61
CA VAL A 215 -12.71 4.16 4.22
C VAL A 215 -12.70 5.60 3.70
N ALA A 216 -11.87 6.45 4.31
CA ALA A 216 -11.72 7.85 3.93
C ALA A 216 -10.71 8.10 2.78
N LEU A 217 -10.24 7.05 2.09
CA LEU A 217 -9.18 7.14 1.08
C LEU A 217 -9.52 8.10 -0.08
N ASP A 218 -10.81 8.29 -0.41
CA ASP A 218 -11.26 9.27 -1.43
C ASP A 218 -10.95 10.73 -1.08
N ARG A 219 -10.83 11.02 0.21
CA ARG A 219 -10.53 12.36 0.73
C ARG A 219 -9.06 12.49 1.12
N TRP A 220 -8.30 11.40 1.02
CA TRP A 220 -6.88 11.43 1.31
C TRP A 220 -6.15 12.16 0.18
N ASN A 221 -5.24 13.05 0.56
CA ASN A 221 -4.40 13.80 -0.35
C ASN A 221 -3.06 14.05 0.31
N TRP A 222 -2.00 14.17 -0.49
CA TRP A 222 -0.69 14.57 0.01
C TRP A 222 -0.75 15.97 0.63
N SER A 223 0.12 16.20 1.62
CA SER A 223 0.35 17.55 2.15
C SER A 223 0.76 18.50 1.02
N PRO A 224 0.28 19.76 1.01
CA PRO A 224 0.72 20.76 0.03
C PRO A 224 2.23 21.03 0.10
N GLU A 225 2.87 20.73 1.22
CA GLU A 225 4.32 20.82 1.42
C GLU A 225 5.10 19.64 0.80
N GLY A 226 4.39 18.62 0.33
CA GLY A 226 4.95 17.40 -0.21
C GLY A 226 5.30 16.38 0.87
N VAL A 227 5.95 15.29 0.45
CA VAL A 227 6.47 14.24 1.35
C VAL A 227 7.94 14.52 1.60
N PRO A 228 8.40 14.59 2.86
CA PRO A 228 9.81 14.76 3.15
C PRO A 228 10.59 13.56 2.65
N VAL A 229 11.85 13.82 2.29
CA VAL A 229 12.69 12.84 1.64
C VAL A 229 14.01 12.73 2.39
N GLU A 230 14.34 11.51 2.80
CA GLU A 230 15.56 11.19 3.52
C GLU A 230 16.59 10.54 2.59
N MET A 231 17.83 11.03 2.62
CA MET A 231 18.94 10.43 1.91
C MET A 231 19.79 9.57 2.85
N ARG A 232 19.70 8.25 2.69
CA ARG A 232 20.46 7.29 3.50
C ARG A 232 21.68 6.76 2.74
N ARG A 233 22.82 6.75 3.42
CA ARG A 233 24.06 6.16 2.90
C ARG A 233 24.04 4.66 3.11
N GLN A 234 24.19 3.90 2.04
CA GLN A 234 24.30 2.44 2.14
C GLN A 234 25.73 1.97 2.41
N LEU A 235 25.88 0.70 2.81
CA LEU A 235 27.19 0.04 3.02
C LEU A 235 28.10 0.10 1.78
N ASN A 236 27.51 0.18 0.58
CA ASN A 236 28.24 0.35 -0.68
C ASN A 236 28.71 1.80 -0.95
N GLY A 237 28.45 2.74 -0.03
CA GLY A 237 28.80 4.15 -0.15
C GLY A 237 27.88 4.99 -1.04
N LYS A 238 26.87 4.40 -1.69
CA LYS A 238 25.89 5.13 -2.51
C LYS A 238 24.77 5.67 -1.63
N TYR A 239 24.27 6.86 -1.96
CA TYR A 239 23.08 7.42 -1.33
C TYR A 239 21.82 6.92 -2.03
N ARG A 240 20.81 6.58 -1.24
CA ARG A 240 19.46 6.30 -1.73
C ARG A 240 18.47 7.22 -1.07
N VAL A 241 17.46 7.54 -1.84
CA VAL A 241 16.41 8.49 -1.52
C VAL A 241 15.20 7.70 -1.07
N PHE A 242 14.75 7.93 0.16
CA PHE A 242 13.59 7.30 0.77
C PHE A 242 12.55 8.36 1.07
N MET A 243 11.29 8.07 0.75
CA MET A 243 10.18 8.91 1.18
C MET A 243 9.93 8.66 2.65
N ASP A 244 9.86 9.72 3.44
CA ASP A 244 9.61 9.64 4.87
C ASP A 244 8.14 9.92 5.17
N GLU A 245 7.29 8.95 4.83
CA GLU A 245 5.84 9.02 5.08
C GLU A 245 5.50 8.75 6.54
N ASP A 246 4.35 9.26 7.01
CA ASP A 246 3.81 8.89 8.32
C ASP A 246 3.66 7.36 8.45
N LEU A 247 3.84 6.82 9.67
CA LEU A 247 3.83 5.38 9.88
C LEU A 247 2.47 4.73 9.54
N ILE A 248 1.36 5.41 9.82
CA ILE A 248 0.02 4.92 9.52
C ILE A 248 -0.23 4.91 8.01
N ASP A 249 0.16 5.99 7.32
CA ASP A 249 0.07 6.08 5.87
C ASP A 249 0.95 5.02 5.18
N ALA A 250 2.19 4.84 5.67
CA ALA A 250 3.10 3.81 5.17
C ALA A 250 2.52 2.39 5.34
N LEU A 251 1.88 2.09 6.47
CA LEU A 251 1.21 0.81 6.69
C LEU A 251 0.01 0.62 5.74
N LEU A 252 -0.80 1.66 5.58
CA LEU A 252 -1.96 1.63 4.68
C LEU A 252 -1.53 1.42 3.23
N PHE A 253 -0.55 2.18 2.74
CA PHE A 253 -0.06 2.04 1.37
C PHE A 253 0.69 0.74 1.14
N HIS A 254 1.42 0.24 2.13
CA HIS A 254 2.04 -1.07 2.03
C HIS A 254 0.97 -2.17 1.87
N TYR A 255 -0.11 -2.13 2.65
CA TYR A 255 -1.21 -3.06 2.51
C TYR A 255 -1.89 -2.98 1.13
N ILE A 256 -2.25 -1.76 0.69
CA ILE A 256 -2.85 -1.51 -0.63
C ILE A 256 -1.92 -2.04 -1.72
N GLY A 257 -0.64 -1.70 -1.65
CA GLY A 257 0.40 -2.13 -2.59
C GLY A 257 0.54 -3.64 -2.67
N LEU A 258 0.53 -4.34 -1.53
CA LEU A 258 0.60 -5.81 -1.49
C LEU A 258 -0.60 -6.46 -2.19
N LYS A 259 -1.82 -5.96 -1.94
CA LYS A 259 -3.05 -6.46 -2.57
C LYS A 259 -3.04 -6.23 -4.08
N TRP A 260 -2.68 -5.02 -4.50
CA TRP A 260 -2.57 -4.68 -5.92
C TRP A 260 -1.45 -5.44 -6.63
N ALA A 261 -0.30 -5.66 -5.98
CA ALA A 261 0.80 -6.40 -6.59
C ALA A 261 0.42 -7.85 -6.94
N VAL A 262 -0.34 -8.51 -6.06
CA VAL A 262 -0.86 -9.87 -6.31
C VAL A 262 -1.84 -9.85 -7.48
N GLU A 263 -2.76 -8.89 -7.49
CA GLU A 263 -3.75 -8.80 -8.56
C GLU A 263 -3.11 -8.48 -9.92
N PHE A 264 -2.24 -7.46 -9.98
CA PHE A 264 -1.53 -7.11 -11.20
C PHE A 264 -0.70 -8.28 -11.72
N ARG A 265 -0.04 -9.04 -10.85
CA ARG A 265 0.67 -10.25 -11.28
C ARG A 265 -0.29 -11.24 -11.94
N ASN A 266 -1.45 -11.49 -11.35
CA ASN A 266 -2.43 -12.44 -11.89
C ASN A 266 -2.97 -11.97 -13.24
N VAL A 267 -3.42 -10.72 -13.33
CA VAL A 267 -4.01 -10.13 -14.54
C VAL A 267 -2.97 -10.04 -15.66
N PHE A 268 -1.75 -9.62 -15.37
CA PHE A 268 -0.69 -9.53 -16.38
C PHE A 268 -0.22 -10.90 -16.88
N LEU A 269 -0.20 -11.93 -16.03
CA LEU A 269 0.09 -13.30 -16.48
C LEU A 269 -1.00 -13.80 -17.44
N GLN A 270 -2.27 -13.58 -17.12
CA GLN A 270 -3.38 -13.93 -18.02
C GLN A 270 -3.30 -13.17 -19.34
N PHE A 271 -2.99 -11.87 -19.30
CA PHE A 271 -2.81 -11.06 -20.49
C PHE A 271 -1.61 -11.51 -21.32
N PHE A 272 -0.51 -11.89 -20.68
CA PHE A 272 0.67 -12.45 -21.34
C PHE A 272 0.38 -13.79 -22.02
N ASP A 273 -0.46 -14.64 -21.42
CA ASP A 273 -0.88 -15.91 -22.03
C ASP A 273 -1.98 -15.74 -23.09
N SER A 274 -2.52 -14.53 -23.25
CA SER A 274 -3.57 -14.22 -24.21
C SER A 274 -3.04 -14.00 -25.64
N SER A 275 -3.96 -13.95 -26.61
CA SER A 275 -3.66 -13.59 -28.00
C SER A 275 -3.18 -12.15 -28.21
N ALA A 276 -3.24 -11.28 -27.19
CA ALA A 276 -2.69 -9.94 -27.27
C ALA A 276 -1.15 -9.94 -27.24
N TRP A 277 -0.55 -10.93 -26.57
CA TRP A 277 0.90 -11.03 -26.46
C TRP A 277 1.45 -12.00 -27.50
N LYS A 278 2.27 -11.48 -28.42
CA LYS A 278 2.90 -12.33 -29.44
C LYS A 278 4.07 -13.08 -28.81
N SER A 279 3.95 -14.39 -28.71
CA SER A 279 5.09 -15.22 -28.36
C SER A 279 6.10 -15.24 -29.50
N ASN A 280 7.37 -15.00 -29.17
CA ASN A 280 8.48 -15.23 -30.10
C ASN A 280 8.79 -16.73 -30.27
N ALA A 281 8.10 -17.60 -29.54
CA ALA A 281 8.26 -19.04 -29.68
C ALA A 281 7.74 -19.50 -31.05
N LYS A 282 8.53 -20.34 -31.72
CA LYS A 282 8.10 -20.98 -32.96
C LYS A 282 6.94 -21.93 -32.65
N THR A 283 5.83 -21.80 -33.37
CA THR A 283 4.69 -22.72 -33.27
C THR A 283 5.16 -24.14 -33.58
N ILE A 284 5.03 -25.04 -32.61
CA ILE A 284 5.36 -26.45 -32.79
C ILE A 284 4.26 -27.08 -33.65
N PRO A 285 4.58 -27.72 -34.79
CA PRO A 285 3.56 -28.31 -35.62
C PRO A 285 2.86 -29.46 -34.88
N LYS A 286 1.54 -29.58 -35.09
CA LYS A 286 0.67 -30.52 -34.37
C LYS A 286 1.18 -31.97 -34.42
N ALA A 287 1.75 -32.40 -35.54
CA ALA A 287 2.35 -33.73 -35.69
C ALA A 287 3.46 -34.03 -34.67
N TRP A 288 4.26 -33.02 -34.29
CA TRP A 288 5.33 -33.17 -33.28
C TRP A 288 4.77 -33.20 -31.87
N VAL A 289 3.69 -32.45 -31.62
CA VAL A 289 2.95 -32.48 -30.35
C VAL A 289 2.30 -33.85 -30.14
N ASP A 290 1.65 -34.38 -31.17
CA ASP A 290 0.99 -35.69 -31.15
C ASP A 290 2.02 -36.83 -31.02
N ARG A 291 3.15 -36.74 -31.74
CA ARG A 291 4.27 -37.68 -31.59
C ARG A 291 4.83 -37.67 -30.18
N ARG A 292 5.07 -36.49 -29.59
CA ARG A 292 5.51 -36.38 -28.20
C ARG A 292 4.49 -37.02 -27.26
N ARG A 293 3.21 -36.68 -27.39
CA ARG A 293 2.12 -37.23 -26.57
C ARG A 293 2.07 -38.76 -26.63
N TYR A 294 2.27 -39.34 -27.82
CA TYR A 294 2.35 -40.78 -28.02
C TYR A 294 3.51 -41.42 -27.23
N PHE A 295 4.71 -40.81 -27.24
CA PHE A 295 5.89 -41.36 -26.57
C PHE A 295 5.98 -41.03 -25.06
N THR A 296 5.40 -39.93 -24.60
CA THR A 296 5.51 -39.49 -23.19
C THR A 296 4.27 -39.79 -22.35
N GLY A 297 3.14 -40.17 -22.96
CA GLY A 297 1.88 -40.47 -22.25
C GLY A 297 1.23 -39.28 -21.50
N GLN A 298 1.86 -38.10 -21.51
CA GLN A 298 1.41 -36.91 -20.81
C GLN A 298 0.68 -35.96 -21.75
N SER A 299 -0.54 -35.55 -21.36
CA SER A 299 -1.27 -34.48 -22.03
C SER A 299 -0.58 -33.14 -21.73
N THR A 300 -0.26 -32.41 -22.78
CA THR A 300 0.43 -31.12 -22.75
C THR A 300 -0.33 -30.07 -21.95
N LYS A 301 0.03 -29.87 -20.68
CA LYS A 301 0.21 -28.49 -20.20
C LYS A 301 1.53 -28.00 -20.79
N ALA A 302 1.53 -26.78 -21.32
CA ALA A 302 2.54 -26.23 -22.21
C ALA A 302 3.90 -26.01 -21.54
N HIS A 303 4.61 -27.09 -21.18
CA HIS A 303 5.99 -26.98 -20.72
C HIS A 303 6.91 -27.02 -21.94
N SER A 304 7.41 -25.85 -22.34
CA SER A 304 8.59 -25.77 -23.20
C SER A 304 9.79 -26.40 -22.46
N VAL A 305 10.80 -26.86 -23.21
CA VAL A 305 12.03 -27.43 -22.64
C VAL A 305 12.71 -26.44 -21.68
N ASP A 306 12.52 -25.13 -21.90
CA ASP A 306 13.04 -24.08 -21.02
C ASP A 306 12.31 -24.00 -19.67
N ILE A 307 11.02 -24.36 -19.60
CA ILE A 307 10.27 -24.43 -18.34
C ILE A 307 10.77 -25.63 -17.52
N ILE A 308 10.95 -26.79 -18.16
CA ILE A 308 11.49 -28.00 -17.53
C ILE A 308 12.92 -27.77 -17.02
N ARG A 309 13.76 -27.05 -17.79
CA ARG A 309 15.12 -26.68 -17.36
C ARG A 309 15.15 -25.73 -16.16
N ARG A 310 14.12 -24.89 -16.01
CA ARG A 310 13.99 -23.96 -14.88
C ARG A 310 13.55 -24.69 -13.61
N GLU A 311 12.66 -25.68 -13.75
CA GLU A 311 12.21 -26.54 -12.64
C GLU A 311 13.27 -27.56 -12.21
N ALA A 312 14.15 -28.01 -13.12
CA ALA A 312 15.25 -28.92 -12.81
C ALA A 312 16.50 -28.25 -12.22
N ARG A 313 16.52 -26.92 -12.13
CA ARG A 313 17.49 -26.17 -11.32
C ARG A 313 16.88 -25.89 -9.94
N ILE A 314 16.77 -26.95 -9.16
CA ILE A 314 16.68 -26.92 -7.70
C ILE A 314 17.89 -27.68 -7.19
#